data_AF-A0A1G4ASC7-F1
#
_entry.id   AF-A0A1G4ASC7-F1
#
_cell.length_a   1.000
_cell.length_b   1.000
_cell.length_c   1.000
_cell.angle_alpha   90.00
_cell.angle_beta   90.00
_cell.angle_gamma   90.00
#
_symmetry.space_group_name_H-M   'P 1'
#
loop_
_entity.id
_entity.type
_entity.pdbx_description
1 polymer ?
#
loop_
_entity_poly.entity_id
_entity_poly.type
_entity_poly.pdbx_seq_one_letter_code
_entity_poly.pdbx_strand_id
1 'polypeptide(L)'
;MSLEVIYITRHGFRSNWLVDPSTGSYTASIPSPTGIPADPELTAHGVDQAKELGAHLLTVEPPIDAVYSSPYYRCLQTITPFVALKQENLNRLQTKDVDAKADAVTIRPEHGLCEWYGAAPFEHPTPASTDVLKPMFPHIDDTYRSRVYPARNGETIAQLHDRVAAGVQAIIEQCDAQGHRAVVLCSHAASIIALGRVLTGEMPESIDAEDFRAFTCGLSMYRRKLPSSSAKIPVPAGRIRPPTSSSGYGGSWLTMEPTGPIVDTKSWRNGRGVGGGWVCELNSDCNFLSGGEERGWRFSGDESFSAAEQSSQADAGVALGVVVEGKVKPDKVSPHRAAGHHRL
;
A
#
# COMPACT_ATOMS: atom_id res chain seq x y z
N MET A 1 -12.34 -13.44 -14.18
CA MET A 1 -11.46 -12.89 -13.13
C MET A 1 -10.35 -13.91 -12.95
N SER A 2 -9.14 -13.55 -13.36
CA SER A 2 -7.94 -14.41 -13.30
C SER A 2 -7.17 -14.21 -11.99
N LEU A 3 -7.25 -13.02 -11.38
CA LEU A 3 -6.46 -12.71 -10.19
C LEU A 3 -7.04 -13.44 -8.98
N GLU A 4 -6.27 -14.37 -8.44
CA GLU A 4 -6.62 -15.26 -7.33
C GLU A 4 -6.17 -14.70 -5.99
N VAL A 5 -4.98 -14.09 -5.94
CA VAL A 5 -4.31 -13.66 -4.70
C VAL A 5 -3.70 -12.28 -4.80
N ILE A 6 -3.90 -11.48 -3.76
CA ILE A 6 -3.20 -10.22 -3.52
C ILE A 6 -2.32 -10.39 -2.28
N TYR A 7 -1.01 -10.27 -2.46
CA TYR A 7 -0.05 -10.16 -1.38
C TYR A 7 0.17 -8.68 -1.04
N ILE A 8 0.22 -8.35 0.24
CA ILE A 8 0.39 -6.96 0.70
C ILE A 8 1.49 -6.90 1.74
N THR A 9 2.47 -6.03 1.55
CA THR A 9 3.57 -5.83 2.49
C THR A 9 3.76 -4.37 2.83
N ARG A 10 4.11 -4.11 4.10
CA ARG A 10 4.61 -2.79 4.50
C ARG A 10 6.06 -2.63 4.08
N HIS A 11 6.48 -1.38 3.87
CA HIS A 11 7.90 -1.05 3.84
C HIS A 11 8.66 -1.56 5.09
N GLY A 12 9.97 -1.74 4.98
CA GLY A 12 10.85 -2.13 6.09
C GLY A 12 11.07 -1.02 7.11
N PHE A 13 11.89 -1.32 8.12
CA PHE A 13 12.27 -0.37 9.16
C PHE A 13 12.97 0.87 8.56
N ARG A 14 12.52 2.07 8.94
CA ARG A 14 12.98 3.34 8.35
C ARG A 14 13.53 4.31 9.38
N SER A 15 14.25 5.32 8.89
CA SER A 15 14.54 6.53 9.65
C SER A 15 13.28 7.39 9.85
N ASN A 16 13.30 8.26 10.85
CA ASN A 16 12.17 9.13 11.20
C ASN A 16 12.26 10.51 10.55
N TRP A 17 11.13 11.19 10.45
CA TRP A 17 11.03 12.62 10.14
C TRP A 17 10.15 13.33 11.18
N LEU A 18 10.20 14.66 11.17
CA LEU A 18 9.38 15.54 11.99
C LEU A 18 8.53 16.44 11.09
N VAL A 19 7.35 16.81 11.57
CA VAL A 19 6.49 17.83 10.95
C VAL A 19 6.14 18.89 11.99
N ASP A 20 6.24 20.15 11.59
CA ASP A 20 5.65 21.26 12.33
C ASP A 20 4.19 21.46 11.87
N PRO A 21 3.18 21.14 12.71
CA PRO A 21 1.77 21.22 12.33
C PRO A 21 1.29 22.65 12.08
N SER A 22 2.00 23.66 12.57
CA SER A 22 1.63 25.07 12.38
C SER A 22 2.10 25.63 11.02
N THR A 23 3.23 25.13 10.52
CA THR A 23 3.85 25.62 9.28
C THR A 23 3.78 24.62 8.12
N GLY A 24 3.50 23.34 8.40
CA GLY A 24 3.61 22.25 7.45
C GLY A 24 5.06 21.93 7.07
N SER A 25 6.04 22.40 7.84
CA SER A 25 7.46 22.18 7.54
C SER A 25 7.89 20.78 7.95
N TYR A 26 8.37 20.00 6.98
CA TYR A 26 8.93 18.67 7.21
C TYR A 26 10.45 18.74 7.33
N THR A 27 11.00 18.06 8.33
CA THR A 27 12.45 17.97 8.55
C THR A 27 12.89 16.55 8.87
N ALA A 28 14.11 16.20 8.49
CA ALA A 28 14.73 14.92 8.83
C ALA A 28 16.18 15.18 9.23
N SER A 29 16.66 14.49 10.26
CA SER A 29 18.06 14.58 10.69
C SER A 29 19.01 13.90 9.70
N ILE A 30 18.51 12.92 8.96
CA ILE A 30 19.24 12.22 7.89
C ILE A 30 18.62 12.67 6.56
N PRO A 31 19.40 13.28 5.66
CA PRO A 31 18.91 13.66 4.34
C PRO A 31 18.39 12.45 3.57
N SER A 32 17.21 12.59 2.98
CA SER A 32 16.62 11.54 2.15
C SER A 32 17.29 11.50 0.77
N PRO A 33 17.46 10.32 0.15
CA PRO A 33 18.07 10.21 -1.19
C PRO A 33 17.34 11.03 -2.27
N THR A 34 16.04 11.23 -2.11
CA THR A 34 15.21 12.05 -3.01
C THR A 34 15.24 13.56 -2.68
N GLY A 35 15.90 13.94 -1.59
CA GLY A 35 15.89 15.31 -1.04
C GLY A 35 14.60 15.70 -0.33
N ILE A 36 13.59 14.83 -0.29
CA ILE A 36 12.28 15.07 0.34
C ILE A 36 12.32 14.56 1.78
N PRO A 37 12.18 15.41 2.82
CA PRO A 37 12.38 14.97 4.21
C PRO A 37 11.45 13.83 4.68
N ALA A 38 10.22 13.78 4.18
CA ALA A 38 9.24 12.72 4.52
C ALA A 38 9.37 11.45 3.65
N ASP A 39 10.45 11.33 2.88
CA ASP A 39 10.74 10.20 2.00
C ASP A 39 12.08 9.51 2.37
N PRO A 40 12.28 9.14 3.65
CA PRO A 40 13.53 8.55 4.10
C PRO A 40 13.77 7.18 3.47
N GLU A 41 15.03 6.79 3.43
CA GLU A 41 15.43 5.43 3.18
C GLU A 41 15.18 4.49 4.38
N LEU A 42 15.27 3.20 4.12
CA LEU A 42 15.32 2.16 5.13
C LEU A 42 16.61 2.27 5.95
N THR A 43 16.56 1.88 7.23
CA THR A 43 17.78 1.66 8.01
C THR A 43 18.51 0.41 7.51
N ALA A 44 19.76 0.20 7.93
CA ALA A 44 20.47 -1.06 7.63
C ALA A 44 19.65 -2.30 8.04
N HIS A 45 19.00 -2.24 9.20
CA HIS A 45 18.06 -3.28 9.66
C HIS A 45 16.86 -3.45 8.73
N GLY A 46 16.24 -2.34 8.29
CA GLY A 46 15.14 -2.39 7.33
C GLY A 46 15.54 -2.95 5.97
N VAL A 47 16.78 -2.72 5.51
CA VAL A 47 17.34 -3.33 4.31
C VAL A 47 17.47 -4.84 4.47
N ASP A 48 17.87 -5.32 5.65
CA ASP A 48 17.94 -6.77 5.91
C ASP A 48 16.54 -7.41 5.97
N GLN A 49 15.56 -6.74 6.61
CA GLN A 49 14.15 -7.16 6.54
C GLN A 49 13.66 -7.26 5.09
N ALA A 50 14.00 -6.29 4.23
CA ALA A 50 13.61 -6.28 2.82
C ALA A 50 14.24 -7.44 2.02
N LYS A 51 15.47 -7.85 2.33
CA LYS A 51 16.10 -9.03 1.71
C LYS A 51 15.40 -10.33 2.13
N GLU A 52 15.08 -10.47 3.41
CA GLU A 52 14.36 -11.64 3.94
C GLU A 52 12.96 -11.74 3.32
N LEU A 53 12.23 -10.62 3.27
CA LEU A 53 10.96 -10.52 2.57
C LEU A 53 11.11 -10.90 1.08
N GLY A 54 12.12 -10.36 0.40
CA GLY A 54 12.34 -10.64 -1.02
C GLY A 54 12.58 -12.11 -1.32
N ALA A 55 13.36 -12.79 -0.48
CA ALA A 55 13.57 -14.23 -0.56
C ALA A 55 12.27 -15.01 -0.28
N HIS A 56 11.48 -14.58 0.70
CA HIS A 56 10.21 -15.22 1.04
C HIS A 56 9.17 -15.08 -0.07
N LEU A 57 9.04 -13.91 -0.69
CA LEU A 57 8.13 -13.65 -1.80
C LEU A 57 8.40 -14.52 -3.04
N LEU A 58 9.61 -15.06 -3.21
CA LEU A 58 9.88 -16.04 -4.26
C LEU A 58 9.25 -17.42 -4.02
N THR A 59 8.84 -17.70 -2.79
CA THR A 59 8.33 -19.02 -2.36
C THR A 59 6.81 -19.09 -2.23
N VAL A 60 6.11 -17.97 -2.41
CA VAL A 60 4.67 -17.90 -2.22
C VAL A 60 3.93 -18.57 -3.38
N GLU A 61 2.74 -19.11 -3.10
CA GLU A 61 1.91 -19.81 -4.08
C GLU A 61 0.46 -19.26 -4.05
N PRO A 62 -0.08 -18.81 -5.20
CA PRO A 62 0.54 -18.80 -6.53
C PRO A 62 1.71 -17.81 -6.64
N PRO A 63 2.65 -18.01 -7.59
CA PRO A 63 3.78 -17.12 -7.78
C PRO A 63 3.31 -15.73 -8.20
N ILE A 64 4.03 -14.70 -7.76
CA ILE A 64 3.73 -13.31 -8.11
C ILE A 64 4.01 -13.08 -9.60
N ASP A 65 3.00 -12.55 -10.29
CA ASP A 65 3.01 -12.21 -11.72
C ASP A 65 3.12 -10.70 -11.96
N ALA A 66 2.72 -9.88 -10.98
CA ALA A 66 2.77 -8.42 -11.09
C ALA A 66 3.19 -7.74 -9.78
N VAL A 67 3.92 -6.64 -9.90
CA VAL A 67 4.43 -5.85 -8.76
C VAL A 67 3.93 -4.42 -8.84
N TYR A 68 3.27 -3.96 -7.78
CA TYR A 68 2.90 -2.56 -7.58
C TYR A 68 3.49 -2.09 -6.25
N SER A 69 3.98 -0.86 -6.22
CA SER A 69 4.53 -0.27 -5.01
C SER A 69 4.11 1.18 -4.92
N SER A 70 3.90 1.65 -3.70
CA SER A 70 3.99 3.09 -3.46
C SER A 70 5.32 3.63 -3.99
N PRO A 71 5.33 4.79 -4.67
CA PRO A 71 6.54 5.40 -5.20
C PRO A 71 7.43 6.08 -4.15
N TYR A 72 7.07 6.05 -2.86
CA TYR A 72 7.99 6.48 -1.81
C TYR A 72 9.23 5.58 -1.80
N TYR A 73 10.41 6.19 -1.62
CA TYR A 73 11.72 5.55 -1.68
C TYR A 73 11.78 4.30 -0.81
N ARG A 74 11.29 4.38 0.44
CA ARG A 74 11.24 3.23 1.37
C ARG A 74 10.47 2.01 0.84
N CYS A 75 9.36 2.22 0.12
CA CYS A 75 8.57 1.11 -0.43
C CYS A 75 9.29 0.49 -1.64
N LEU A 76 9.84 1.34 -2.51
CA LEU A 76 10.64 0.90 -3.65
C LEU A 76 11.89 0.12 -3.21
N GLN A 77 12.61 0.62 -2.21
CA GLN A 77 13.76 -0.06 -1.59
C GLN A 77 13.35 -1.39 -0.95
N THR A 78 12.15 -1.47 -0.38
CA THR A 78 11.64 -2.71 0.24
C THR A 78 11.34 -3.80 -0.80
N ILE A 79 10.72 -3.45 -1.92
CA ILE A 79 10.29 -4.46 -2.91
C ILE A 79 11.40 -4.82 -3.91
N THR A 80 12.42 -3.98 -4.06
CA THR A 80 13.53 -4.17 -5.00
C THR A 80 14.26 -5.52 -4.85
N PRO A 81 14.58 -6.01 -3.63
CA PRO A 81 15.20 -7.33 -3.47
C PRO A 81 14.40 -8.48 -4.09
N PHE A 82 13.07 -8.47 -3.95
CA PHE A 82 12.21 -9.48 -4.59
C PHE A 82 12.36 -9.45 -6.12
N VAL A 83 12.22 -8.26 -6.71
CA VAL A 83 12.27 -8.07 -8.16
C VAL A 83 13.62 -8.48 -8.74
N ALA A 84 14.73 -8.11 -8.08
CA ALA A 84 16.07 -8.51 -8.49
C ALA A 84 16.24 -10.04 -8.47
N LEU A 85 15.83 -10.69 -7.38
CA LEU A 85 15.91 -12.16 -7.27
C LEU A 85 15.01 -12.86 -8.28
N LYS A 86 13.81 -12.31 -8.57
CA LYS A 86 12.90 -12.83 -9.59
C LYS A 86 13.53 -12.74 -10.98
N GLN A 87 14.14 -11.60 -11.32
CA GLN A 87 14.85 -11.41 -12.60
C GLN A 87 16.00 -12.40 -12.75
N GLU A 88 16.80 -12.61 -11.70
CA GLU A 88 17.87 -13.60 -11.71
C GLU A 88 17.35 -15.02 -11.95
N ASN A 89 16.28 -15.42 -11.27
CA ASN A 89 15.65 -16.73 -11.45
C ASN A 89 15.15 -16.94 -12.89
N LEU A 90 14.51 -15.91 -13.47
CA LEU A 90 14.04 -15.96 -14.86
C LEU A 90 15.20 -16.07 -15.86
N ASN A 91 16.29 -15.33 -15.63
CA ASN A 91 17.50 -15.40 -16.46
C ASN A 91 18.14 -16.80 -16.44
N ARG A 92 18.17 -17.46 -15.28
CA ARG A 92 18.72 -18.82 -15.13
C ARG A 92 17.87 -19.88 -15.83
N LEU A 93 16.55 -19.71 -15.84
CA LEU A 93 15.63 -20.71 -16.38
C LEU A 93 15.48 -20.68 -17.91
N GLN A 94 16.17 -19.77 -18.64
CA GLN A 94 16.12 -19.62 -20.11
C GLN A 94 14.70 -19.72 -20.70
N THR A 95 13.72 -19.26 -19.95
CA THR A 95 12.31 -19.37 -20.32
C THR A 95 12.08 -18.52 -21.58
N LYS A 96 11.18 -18.92 -22.49
CA LYS A 96 10.97 -18.25 -23.80
C LYS A 96 9.78 -17.29 -23.87
N ASP A 97 8.88 -17.26 -22.88
CA ASP A 97 7.77 -16.28 -22.85
C ASP A 97 8.22 -14.90 -22.36
N VAL A 98 8.45 -13.95 -23.25
CA VAL A 98 9.08 -12.66 -22.90
C VAL A 98 8.10 -11.72 -22.18
N ASP A 99 6.82 -11.71 -22.55
CA ASP A 99 5.86 -10.69 -22.11
C ASP A 99 5.38 -10.89 -20.67
N ALA A 100 4.94 -12.11 -20.29
CA ALA A 100 4.51 -12.42 -18.92
C ALA A 100 5.62 -12.29 -17.87
N LYS A 101 6.89 -12.23 -18.30
CA LYS A 101 8.05 -12.06 -17.40
C LYS A 101 8.30 -10.63 -17.03
N ALA A 102 8.07 -9.69 -17.96
CA ALA A 102 8.35 -8.28 -17.74
C ALA A 102 7.55 -7.75 -16.55
N ASP A 103 6.30 -8.18 -16.41
CA ASP A 103 5.38 -7.68 -15.38
C ASP A 103 5.76 -8.08 -13.94
N ALA A 104 6.39 -9.24 -13.77
CA ALA A 104 6.82 -9.74 -12.47
C ALA A 104 8.18 -9.17 -12.03
N VAL A 105 8.91 -8.52 -12.95
CA VAL A 105 10.22 -7.88 -12.71
C VAL A 105 10.18 -6.37 -12.92
N THR A 106 8.99 -5.81 -13.12
CA THR A 106 8.76 -4.38 -13.32
C THR A 106 7.86 -3.86 -12.20
N ILE A 107 8.29 -2.78 -11.55
CA ILE A 107 7.60 -2.16 -10.43
C ILE A 107 6.72 -1.04 -10.97
N ARG A 108 5.40 -1.20 -10.85
CA ARG A 108 4.44 -0.14 -11.18
C ARG A 108 4.32 0.85 -10.00
N PRO A 109 4.75 2.13 -10.15
CA PRO A 109 4.66 3.13 -9.09
C PRO A 109 3.21 3.60 -8.89
N GLU A 110 2.49 2.96 -7.97
CA GLU A 110 1.07 3.20 -7.73
C GLU A 110 0.81 4.22 -6.62
N HIS A 111 0.31 5.40 -7.00
CA HIS A 111 -0.02 6.49 -6.09
C HIS A 111 -1.27 6.22 -5.23
N GLY A 112 -2.18 5.36 -5.66
CA GLY A 112 -3.27 4.85 -4.81
C GLY A 112 -2.78 4.10 -3.57
N LEU A 113 -1.53 3.58 -3.58
CA LEU A 113 -0.88 2.93 -2.45
C LEU A 113 0.00 3.86 -1.61
N CYS A 114 0.02 5.17 -1.90
CA CYS A 114 0.84 6.13 -1.17
C CYS A 114 0.54 6.20 0.32
N GLU A 115 1.51 6.76 1.04
CA GLU A 115 1.40 7.13 2.44
C GLU A 115 0.16 7.98 2.67
N TRP A 116 -0.35 7.90 3.89
CA TRP A 116 -1.44 8.75 4.30
C TRP A 116 -0.94 9.91 5.15
N TYR A 117 -1.32 11.12 4.75
CA TYR A 117 -1.24 12.30 5.60
C TYR A 117 -2.65 12.73 5.95
N GLY A 118 -2.89 12.99 7.24
CA GLY A 118 -4.13 13.55 7.73
C GLY A 118 -4.45 14.90 7.09
N ALA A 119 -5.74 15.23 6.96
CA ALA A 119 -6.16 16.48 6.35
C ALA A 119 -5.53 17.70 7.05
N ALA A 120 -5.04 18.66 6.27
CA ALA A 120 -4.30 19.82 6.74
C ALA A 120 -4.60 21.10 5.92
N PRO A 121 -4.42 22.30 6.51
CA PRO A 121 -4.52 23.57 5.78
C PRO A 121 -3.31 23.87 4.89
N PHE A 122 -2.31 22.97 4.84
CA PHE A 122 -1.11 23.07 4.01
C PHE A 122 -0.96 21.84 3.11
N GLU A 123 -0.11 21.94 2.09
CA GLU A 123 0.18 20.79 1.22
C GLU A 123 1.24 19.88 1.85
N HIS A 124 1.01 18.57 1.77
CA HIS A 124 1.98 17.56 2.18
C HIS A 124 2.99 17.25 1.06
N PRO A 125 4.15 16.68 1.43
CA PRO A 125 5.11 16.15 0.48
C PRO A 125 4.48 15.08 -0.40
N THR A 126 4.83 15.10 -1.69
CA THR A 126 4.53 14.01 -2.62
C THR A 126 5.80 13.19 -2.87
N PRO A 127 5.67 11.91 -3.29
CA PRO A 127 6.81 11.14 -3.78
C PRO A 127 7.60 11.89 -4.85
N ALA A 128 8.89 11.58 -4.98
CA ALA A 128 9.70 12.09 -6.08
C ALA A 128 9.16 11.65 -7.44
N SER A 129 9.45 12.44 -8.48
CA SER A 129 9.08 12.09 -9.86
C SER A 129 9.79 10.82 -10.32
N THR A 130 9.21 10.12 -11.29
CA THR A 130 9.81 8.93 -11.90
C THR A 130 11.20 9.20 -12.47
N ASP A 131 11.46 10.40 -13.02
CA ASP A 131 12.79 10.77 -13.53
C ASP A 131 13.87 10.81 -12.44
N VAL A 132 13.48 11.11 -11.19
CA VAL A 132 14.39 11.09 -10.04
C VAL A 132 14.55 9.67 -9.51
N LEU A 133 13.47 8.88 -9.52
CA LEU A 133 13.46 7.53 -8.95
C LEU A 133 14.07 6.47 -9.89
N LYS A 134 13.91 6.61 -11.21
CA LYS A 134 14.34 5.62 -12.21
C LYS A 134 15.86 5.33 -12.18
N PRO A 135 16.76 6.32 -12.01
CA PRO A 135 18.18 6.04 -11.81
C PRO A 135 18.50 5.27 -10.53
N MET A 136 17.66 5.40 -9.49
CA MET A 136 17.83 4.74 -8.18
C MET A 136 17.21 3.34 -8.18
N PHE A 137 16.12 3.15 -8.93
CA PHE A 137 15.36 1.90 -9.03
C PHE A 137 15.08 1.56 -10.50
N PRO A 138 16.01 0.88 -11.19
CA PRO A 138 15.92 0.65 -12.64
C PRO A 138 14.68 -0.13 -13.09
N HIS A 139 14.11 -0.95 -12.21
CA HIS A 139 12.92 -1.77 -12.48
C HIS A 139 11.60 -0.98 -12.43
N ILE A 140 11.60 0.32 -12.10
CA ILE A 140 10.37 1.13 -12.12
C ILE A 140 9.84 1.27 -13.54
N ASP A 141 8.54 1.09 -13.72
CA ASP A 141 7.84 1.48 -14.94
C ASP A 141 7.57 3.00 -14.93
N ASP A 142 8.31 3.76 -15.73
CA ASP A 142 8.12 5.20 -15.91
C ASP A 142 6.98 5.54 -16.89
N THR A 143 6.40 4.54 -17.55
CA THR A 143 5.24 4.68 -18.43
C THR A 143 3.92 4.44 -17.70
N TYR A 144 3.94 3.76 -16.56
CA TYR A 144 2.78 3.50 -15.73
C TYR A 144 2.12 4.81 -15.23
N ARG A 145 0.79 4.84 -15.19
CA ARG A 145 0.01 5.97 -14.70
C ARG A 145 -1.05 5.48 -13.74
N SER A 146 -1.01 5.99 -12.51
CA SER A 146 -2.03 5.70 -11.50
C SER A 146 -3.37 6.30 -11.86
N ARG A 147 -4.44 5.60 -11.49
CA ARG A 147 -5.81 6.09 -11.67
C ARG A 147 -6.18 7.17 -10.65
N VAL A 148 -5.62 7.08 -9.44
CA VAL A 148 -5.91 7.97 -8.33
C VAL A 148 -4.64 8.42 -7.64
N TYR A 149 -4.69 9.62 -7.08
CA TYR A 149 -3.59 10.27 -6.36
C TYR A 149 -4.09 10.77 -5.01
N PRO A 150 -3.26 10.76 -3.94
CA PRO A 150 -3.61 11.39 -2.68
C PRO A 150 -3.90 12.88 -2.85
N ALA A 151 -4.84 13.39 -2.06
CA ALA A 151 -5.09 14.82 -1.99
C ALA A 151 -3.85 15.55 -1.45
N ARG A 152 -3.47 16.67 -2.07
CA ARG A 152 -2.28 17.46 -1.69
C ARG A 152 -2.37 17.97 -0.26
N ASN A 153 -3.56 18.33 0.20
CA ASN A 153 -3.85 18.81 1.55
C ASN A 153 -4.20 17.68 2.53
N GLY A 154 -3.88 16.43 2.20
CA GLY A 154 -4.13 15.29 3.07
C GLY A 154 -5.58 14.83 3.00
N GLU A 155 -5.86 13.76 3.74
CA GLU A 155 -7.11 13.02 3.65
C GLU A 155 -7.66 12.78 5.06
N THR A 156 -8.97 12.89 5.24
CA THR A 156 -9.64 12.23 6.38
C THR A 156 -9.50 10.73 6.25
N ILE A 157 -9.68 9.98 7.35
CA ILE A 157 -9.64 8.51 7.31
C ILE A 157 -10.66 7.95 6.31
N ALA A 158 -11.85 8.57 6.19
CA ALA A 158 -12.84 8.16 5.19
C ALA A 158 -12.33 8.35 3.75
N GLN A 159 -11.70 9.50 3.46
CA GLN A 159 -11.11 9.79 2.15
C GLN A 159 -9.94 8.85 1.82
N LEU A 160 -9.12 8.47 2.82
CA LEU A 160 -8.09 7.44 2.66
C LEU A 160 -8.69 6.12 2.16
N HIS A 161 -9.78 5.64 2.80
CA HIS A 161 -10.44 4.40 2.36
C HIS A 161 -11.02 4.53 0.96
N ASP A 162 -11.61 5.68 0.61
CA ASP A 162 -12.13 5.93 -0.74
C ASP A 162 -11.01 5.91 -1.80
N ARG A 163 -9.86 6.55 -1.54
CA ARG A 163 -8.68 6.49 -2.43
C ARG A 163 -8.17 5.07 -2.57
N VAL A 164 -7.96 4.37 -1.46
CA VAL A 164 -7.40 3.01 -1.45
C VAL A 164 -8.35 2.05 -2.17
N ALA A 165 -9.66 2.17 -1.98
CA ALA A 165 -10.66 1.38 -2.71
C ALA A 165 -10.56 1.61 -4.22
N ALA A 166 -10.51 2.86 -4.66
CA ALA A 166 -10.39 3.19 -6.09
C ALA A 166 -9.06 2.73 -6.71
N GLY A 167 -7.95 2.88 -5.96
CA GLY A 167 -6.62 2.44 -6.39
C GLY A 167 -6.53 0.92 -6.53
N VAL A 168 -6.90 0.17 -5.49
CA VAL A 168 -6.85 -1.30 -5.54
C VAL A 168 -7.85 -1.87 -6.54
N GLN A 169 -9.00 -1.21 -6.76
CA GLN A 169 -9.92 -1.59 -7.82
C GLN A 169 -9.27 -1.52 -9.21
N ALA A 170 -8.55 -0.43 -9.50
CA ALA A 170 -7.85 -0.28 -10.78
C ALA A 170 -6.79 -1.36 -10.97
N ILE A 171 -6.03 -1.69 -9.92
CA ILE A 171 -5.03 -2.77 -9.95
C ILE A 171 -5.70 -4.11 -10.23
N ILE A 172 -6.81 -4.42 -9.55
CA ILE A 172 -7.57 -5.66 -9.74
C ILE A 172 -8.08 -5.77 -11.18
N GLU A 173 -8.70 -4.71 -11.70
CA GLU A 173 -9.21 -4.64 -13.07
C GLU A 173 -8.09 -4.87 -14.09
N GLN A 174 -6.92 -4.24 -13.89
CA GLN A 174 -5.77 -4.40 -14.76
C GLN A 174 -5.19 -5.82 -14.69
N CYS A 175 -4.99 -6.37 -13.49
CA CYS A 175 -4.50 -7.74 -13.33
C CYS A 175 -5.45 -8.78 -13.94
N ASP A 176 -6.76 -8.61 -13.77
CA ASP A 176 -7.77 -9.47 -14.37
C ASP A 176 -7.75 -9.38 -15.91
N ALA A 177 -7.56 -8.18 -16.47
CA ALA A 177 -7.46 -7.98 -17.91
C ALA A 177 -6.17 -8.58 -18.51
N GLN A 178 -5.08 -8.57 -17.74
CA GLN A 178 -3.76 -9.11 -18.13
C GLN A 178 -3.62 -10.61 -17.85
N GLY A 179 -4.62 -11.25 -17.23
CA GLY A 179 -4.59 -12.68 -16.94
C GLY A 179 -3.66 -13.05 -15.78
N HIS A 180 -3.22 -12.09 -14.96
CA HIS A 180 -2.38 -12.34 -13.79
C HIS A 180 -3.17 -13.11 -12.72
N ARG A 181 -2.48 -14.02 -12.01
CA ARG A 181 -3.05 -14.85 -10.94
C ARG A 181 -2.66 -14.35 -9.57
N ALA A 182 -1.47 -13.77 -9.41
CA ALA A 182 -1.04 -13.14 -8.18
C ALA A 182 -0.33 -11.79 -8.39
N VAL A 183 -0.59 -10.87 -7.46
CA VAL A 183 0.04 -9.54 -7.42
C VAL A 183 0.60 -9.27 -6.02
N VAL A 184 1.73 -8.57 -5.94
CA VAL A 184 2.24 -8.02 -4.66
C VAL A 184 2.14 -6.50 -4.65
N LEU A 185 1.66 -5.97 -3.52
CA LEU A 185 1.49 -4.55 -3.25
C LEU A 185 2.43 -4.15 -2.09
N CYS A 186 3.36 -3.22 -2.32
CA CYS A 186 4.16 -2.62 -1.24
C CYS A 186 3.61 -1.24 -0.87
N SER A 187 3.30 -1.02 0.41
CA SER A 187 2.63 0.21 0.87
C SER A 187 3.03 0.59 2.31
N HIS A 188 2.23 1.44 2.94
CA HIS A 188 2.45 2.05 4.26
C HIS A 188 1.39 1.59 5.25
N ALA A 189 1.60 1.84 6.54
CA ALA A 189 0.81 1.22 7.60
C ALA A 189 -0.70 1.53 7.48
N ALA A 190 -1.08 2.82 7.42
CA ALA A 190 -2.47 3.24 7.31
C ALA A 190 -3.13 2.71 6.03
N SER A 191 -2.42 2.80 4.90
CA SER A 191 -2.90 2.29 3.61
C SER A 191 -3.08 0.77 3.60
N ILE A 192 -2.28 0.00 4.34
CA ILE A 192 -2.43 -1.46 4.49
C ILE A 192 -3.65 -1.83 5.30
N ILE A 193 -3.93 -1.13 6.39
CA ILE A 193 -5.14 -1.35 7.18
C ILE A 193 -6.38 -1.00 6.33
N ALA A 194 -6.33 0.14 5.64
CA ALA A 194 -7.39 0.51 4.70
C ALA A 194 -7.56 -0.55 3.59
N LEU A 195 -6.47 -1.08 3.02
CA LEU A 195 -6.51 -2.17 2.03
C LEU A 195 -7.24 -3.39 2.58
N GLY A 196 -6.92 -3.82 3.79
CA GLY A 196 -7.60 -4.94 4.44
C GLY A 196 -9.11 -4.73 4.55
N ARG A 197 -9.52 -3.55 5.02
CA ARG A 197 -10.94 -3.17 5.16
C ARG A 197 -11.67 -3.10 3.81
N VAL A 198 -11.08 -2.46 2.80
CA VAL A 198 -11.74 -2.30 1.49
C VAL A 198 -11.78 -3.61 0.69
N LEU A 199 -10.78 -4.47 0.82
CA LEU A 199 -10.75 -5.77 0.13
C LEU A 199 -11.74 -6.75 0.75
N THR A 200 -11.81 -6.81 2.08
CA THR A 200 -12.74 -7.71 2.77
C THR A 200 -14.18 -7.20 2.75
N GLY A 201 -14.35 -5.87 2.70
CA GLY A 201 -15.62 -5.19 2.88
C GLY A 201 -15.99 -5.00 4.35
N GLU A 202 -15.10 -5.37 5.27
CA GLU A 202 -15.28 -5.28 6.71
C GLU A 202 -14.74 -3.94 7.20
N MET A 203 -15.63 -2.98 7.40
CA MET A 203 -15.30 -1.76 8.14
C MET A 203 -15.75 -1.95 9.59
N PRO A 204 -14.86 -1.83 10.58
CA PRO A 204 -15.26 -1.88 11.98
C PRO A 204 -16.11 -0.66 12.35
N GLU A 205 -16.94 -0.81 13.40
CA GLU A 205 -17.71 0.32 13.97
C GLU A 205 -16.78 1.39 14.54
N SER A 206 -15.71 0.96 15.21
CA SER A 206 -14.67 1.84 15.74
C SER A 206 -13.44 1.84 14.84
N ILE A 207 -12.93 3.02 14.51
CA ILE A 207 -11.80 3.15 13.57
C ILE A 207 -10.50 2.56 14.11
N ASP A 208 -10.37 2.53 15.44
CA ASP A 208 -9.19 2.15 16.20
C ASP A 208 -9.07 0.63 16.43
N ALA A 209 -10.02 -0.14 15.92
CA ALA A 209 -10.01 -1.60 15.98
C ALA A 209 -8.75 -2.17 15.33
N GLU A 210 -8.13 -3.14 16.01
CA GLU A 210 -6.94 -3.88 15.54
C GLU A 210 -7.36 -5.09 14.69
N ASP A 211 -7.99 -4.81 13.54
CA ASP A 211 -8.50 -5.81 12.60
C ASP A 211 -7.41 -6.29 11.62
N PHE A 212 -6.72 -5.34 10.99
CA PHE A 212 -5.62 -5.61 10.06
C PHE A 212 -4.31 -5.08 10.63
N ARG A 213 -3.30 -5.94 10.65
CA ARG A 213 -1.98 -5.65 11.22
C ARG A 213 -1.08 -5.10 10.12
N ALA A 214 -0.09 -4.28 10.49
CA ALA A 214 0.84 -3.66 9.54
C ALA A 214 2.25 -3.49 10.14
N PHE A 215 2.95 -4.60 10.40
CA PHE A 215 4.35 -4.58 10.86
C PHE A 215 5.31 -4.30 9.71
N THR A 216 6.50 -3.77 9.99
CA THR A 216 7.53 -3.53 8.97
C THR A 216 7.91 -4.83 8.27
N CYS A 217 7.90 -4.83 6.93
CA CYS A 217 8.05 -6.03 6.08
C CYS A 217 7.11 -7.21 6.42
N GLY A 218 6.01 -6.99 7.16
CA GLY A 218 5.02 -8.03 7.41
C GLY A 218 4.20 -8.30 6.16
N LEU A 219 3.92 -9.58 5.88
CA LEU A 219 3.22 -10.03 4.68
C LEU A 219 1.77 -10.45 4.99
N SER A 220 0.82 -9.81 4.33
CA SER A 220 -0.58 -10.24 4.31
C SER A 220 -0.93 -10.92 2.99
N MET A 221 -1.90 -11.83 3.02
CA MET A 221 -2.38 -12.56 1.85
C MET A 221 -3.90 -12.51 1.81
N TYR A 222 -4.44 -12.04 0.69
CA TYR A 222 -5.87 -11.95 0.45
C TYR A 222 -6.23 -12.84 -0.73
N ARG A 223 -7.11 -13.81 -0.51
CA ARG A 223 -7.63 -14.70 -1.56
C ARG A 223 -8.99 -14.23 -2.02
N ARG A 224 -9.22 -14.19 -3.34
CA ARG A 224 -10.52 -13.77 -3.87
C ARG A 224 -11.61 -14.74 -3.43
N LYS A 225 -12.78 -14.22 -3.03
CA LYS A 225 -13.97 -15.04 -2.74
C LYS A 225 -14.42 -15.73 -4.03
N LEU A 226 -14.72 -17.03 -3.94
CA LEU A 226 -15.37 -17.72 -5.05
C LEU A 226 -16.79 -17.14 -5.25
N PRO A 227 -17.28 -17.05 -6.49
CA PRO A 227 -18.66 -16.63 -6.72
C PRO A 227 -19.59 -17.59 -5.97
N SER A 228 -20.31 -17.08 -4.98
CA SER A 228 -21.35 -17.87 -4.33
C SER A 228 -22.39 -18.25 -5.38
N SER A 229 -22.70 -19.54 -5.51
CA SER A 229 -23.78 -20.03 -6.40
C SER A 229 -25.18 -19.63 -5.95
N SER A 230 -25.29 -18.75 -4.94
CA SER A 230 -26.52 -18.43 -4.22
C SER A 230 -26.66 -16.93 -3.95
N ALA A 231 -26.80 -16.13 -5.01
CA ALA A 231 -27.44 -14.83 -4.92
C ALA A 231 -28.22 -14.54 -6.20
N LYS A 232 -29.31 -15.29 -6.44
CA LYS A 232 -30.37 -14.84 -7.35
C LYS A 232 -31.09 -13.69 -6.67
N ILE A 233 -30.65 -12.46 -6.91
CA ILE A 233 -31.45 -11.28 -6.58
C ILE A 233 -32.65 -11.29 -7.54
N PRO A 234 -33.91 -11.32 -7.06
CA PRO A 234 -35.07 -11.15 -7.92
C PRO A 234 -35.07 -9.71 -8.43
N VAL A 235 -34.91 -9.53 -9.74
CA VAL A 235 -35.13 -8.22 -10.39
C VAL A 235 -36.64 -7.97 -10.37
N PRO A 236 -37.16 -6.90 -9.73
CA PRO A 236 -38.55 -6.55 -9.87
C PRO A 236 -38.75 -5.95 -11.27
N ALA A 237 -39.70 -6.50 -12.03
CA ALA A 237 -40.07 -5.99 -13.35
C ALA A 237 -40.75 -4.61 -13.22
N GLY A 238 -39.96 -3.54 -13.22
CA GLY A 238 -40.40 -2.16 -13.28
C GLY A 238 -40.31 -1.60 -14.69
N ARG A 239 -41.46 -1.28 -15.31
CA ARG A 239 -41.58 -0.67 -16.64
C ARG A 239 -40.83 0.67 -16.73
N ILE A 240 -39.90 0.78 -17.68
CA ILE A 240 -39.28 2.05 -18.06
C ILE A 240 -40.28 2.86 -18.91
N ARG A 241 -40.68 4.03 -18.43
CA ARG A 241 -41.26 5.10 -19.27
C ARG A 241 -40.14 6.08 -19.65
N PRO A 242 -40.06 6.56 -20.90
CA PRO A 242 -39.06 7.54 -21.29
C PRO A 242 -39.48 8.94 -20.82
N PRO A 243 -38.54 9.79 -20.33
CA PRO A 243 -38.84 11.19 -20.10
C PRO A 243 -38.69 12.01 -21.39
N THR A 244 -39.68 12.87 -21.60
CA THR A 244 -39.76 13.88 -22.65
C THR A 244 -38.82 15.05 -22.39
N SER A 245 -38.28 15.60 -23.47
CA SER A 245 -37.39 16.75 -23.57
C SER A 245 -37.96 18.08 -23.06
N SER A 246 -37.14 18.91 -22.42
CA SER A 246 -37.20 20.37 -22.57
C SER A 246 -35.85 21.04 -22.29
N SER A 247 -35.52 21.95 -23.20
CA SER A 247 -34.38 22.85 -23.40
C SER A 247 -33.86 23.69 -22.22
N GLY A 248 -32.56 24.04 -22.30
CA GLY A 248 -32.13 25.45 -22.22
C GLY A 248 -30.84 25.79 -21.46
N TYR A 249 -29.81 26.21 -22.22
CA TYR A 249 -28.64 27.07 -21.88
C TYR A 249 -27.68 26.58 -20.76
N GLY A 250 -26.35 26.51 -20.90
CA GLY A 250 -25.39 27.14 -21.80
C GLY A 250 -24.18 27.59 -20.95
N GLY A 251 -23.09 26.82 -20.93
CA GLY A 251 -21.88 27.14 -20.16
C GLY A 251 -20.80 26.08 -20.33
N SER A 252 -19.85 26.35 -21.24
CA SER A 252 -18.77 25.47 -21.68
C SER A 252 -17.73 25.20 -20.59
N TRP A 253 -17.57 23.93 -20.20
CA TRP A 253 -16.29 23.36 -19.75
C TRP A 253 -16.10 22.02 -20.46
N LEU A 254 -14.98 21.90 -21.18
CA LEU A 254 -14.62 20.70 -21.91
C LEU A 254 -14.10 19.65 -20.91
N THR A 255 -15.00 18.94 -20.23
CA THR A 255 -14.65 17.70 -19.53
C THR A 255 -14.74 16.56 -20.53
N MET A 256 -13.61 15.90 -20.80
CA MET A 256 -13.66 14.60 -21.46
C MET A 256 -14.34 13.62 -20.49
N GLU A 257 -15.61 13.34 -20.76
CA GLU A 257 -16.38 12.31 -20.08
C GLU A 257 -15.68 10.94 -20.25
N PRO A 258 -15.37 10.22 -19.16
CA PRO A 258 -14.89 8.85 -19.27
C PRO A 258 -16.03 8.00 -19.82
N THR A 259 -15.84 7.44 -21.01
CA THR A 259 -16.76 6.46 -21.61
C THR A 259 -16.56 5.10 -20.92
N GLY A 260 -17.04 5.00 -19.68
CA GLY A 260 -17.07 3.78 -18.90
C GLY A 260 -18.15 3.87 -17.82
N PRO A 261 -18.73 2.74 -17.36
CA PRO A 261 -19.69 2.77 -16.27
C PRO A 261 -19.05 3.40 -15.03
N ILE A 262 -19.73 4.39 -14.44
CA ILE A 262 -19.37 4.94 -13.12
C ILE A 262 -19.53 3.79 -12.12
N VAL A 263 -18.43 3.16 -11.74
CA VAL A 263 -18.45 2.15 -10.69
C VAL A 263 -18.59 2.87 -9.36
N ASP A 264 -19.65 2.57 -8.61
CA ASP A 264 -19.84 3.07 -7.25
C ASP A 264 -18.73 2.52 -6.35
N THR A 265 -17.65 3.31 -6.20
CA THR A 265 -16.49 2.98 -5.36
C THR A 265 -16.81 2.97 -3.87
N LYS A 266 -18.04 3.31 -3.45
CA LYS A 266 -18.49 3.20 -2.03
C LYS A 266 -19.22 1.89 -1.76
N SER A 267 -19.43 1.08 -2.80
CA SER A 267 -20.15 -0.19 -2.71
C SER A 267 -19.33 -1.35 -2.11
N TRP A 268 -18.09 -1.14 -1.65
CA TRP A 268 -17.26 -2.22 -1.08
C TRP A 268 -17.64 -2.60 0.35
N ARG A 269 -18.38 -1.76 1.09
CA ARG A 269 -18.76 -2.03 2.49
C ARG A 269 -19.75 -3.19 2.62
N ASN A 270 -19.93 -3.66 3.87
CA ASN A 270 -20.86 -4.72 4.28
C ASN A 270 -20.48 -6.08 3.71
N GLY A 271 -19.20 -6.46 3.82
CA GLY A 271 -18.66 -7.75 3.40
C GLY A 271 -18.59 -7.96 1.87
N ARG A 272 -18.97 -6.96 1.07
CA ARG A 272 -18.92 -7.01 -0.40
C ARG A 272 -17.47 -7.01 -0.90
N GLY A 273 -16.67 -6.09 -0.38
CA GLY A 273 -15.28 -5.87 -0.77
C GLY A 273 -15.11 -5.39 -2.21
N VAL A 274 -13.98 -4.75 -2.50
CA VAL A 274 -13.63 -4.32 -3.85
C VAL A 274 -13.38 -5.54 -4.74
N GLY A 275 -13.83 -5.51 -6.01
CA GLY A 275 -13.55 -6.56 -6.99
C GLY A 275 -14.22 -7.91 -6.70
N GLY A 276 -15.33 -7.93 -5.96
CA GLY A 276 -16.05 -9.15 -5.61
C GLY A 276 -15.66 -9.77 -4.25
N GLY A 277 -14.78 -9.08 -3.51
CA GLY A 277 -14.47 -9.40 -2.12
C GLY A 277 -13.39 -10.46 -1.94
N TRP A 278 -12.71 -10.35 -0.81
CA TRP A 278 -11.51 -11.11 -0.50
C TRP A 278 -11.54 -11.67 0.92
N VAL A 279 -10.84 -12.78 1.15
CA VAL A 279 -10.62 -13.40 2.46
C VAL A 279 -9.16 -13.16 2.84
N CYS A 280 -8.94 -12.57 4.02
CA CYS A 280 -7.59 -12.44 4.59
C CYS A 280 -7.16 -13.80 5.14
N GLU A 281 -6.20 -14.46 4.49
CA GLU A 281 -5.65 -15.76 4.90
C GLU A 281 -4.40 -15.60 5.76
N LEU A 282 -3.63 -14.53 5.53
CA LEU A 282 -2.46 -14.14 6.34
C LEU A 282 -2.57 -12.65 6.68
N ASN A 283 -2.36 -12.30 7.94
CA ASN A 283 -2.51 -10.93 8.45
C ASN A 283 -1.18 -10.44 9.03
N SER A 284 -0.37 -9.81 8.17
CA SER A 284 0.97 -9.29 8.47
C SER A 284 1.89 -10.32 9.13
N ASP A 285 2.03 -11.50 8.50
CA ASP A 285 2.98 -12.52 8.94
C ASP A 285 4.42 -11.99 8.91
N CYS A 286 5.14 -12.21 10.00
CA CYS A 286 6.56 -11.86 10.16
C CYS A 286 7.40 -13.11 10.49
N ASN A 287 6.86 -14.32 10.30
CA ASN A 287 7.56 -15.55 10.65
C ASN A 287 8.79 -15.84 9.78
N PHE A 288 8.89 -15.26 8.59
CA PHE A 288 10.09 -15.31 7.76
C PHE A 288 11.16 -14.29 8.18
N LEU A 289 10.80 -13.27 8.96
CA LEU A 289 11.74 -12.25 9.43
C LEU A 289 12.52 -12.76 10.65
N SER A 290 13.83 -12.50 10.67
CA SER A 290 14.69 -12.85 11.81
C SER A 290 14.31 -12.07 13.07
N GLY A 291 14.01 -10.78 12.93
CA GLY A 291 13.57 -9.88 14.02
C GLY A 291 12.13 -10.10 14.50
N GLY A 292 11.31 -10.85 13.76
CA GLY A 292 9.90 -11.03 14.08
C GLY A 292 9.07 -9.77 13.81
N GLU A 293 8.08 -9.53 14.64
CA GLU A 293 7.14 -8.42 14.47
C GLU A 293 7.71 -7.12 15.05
N GLU A 294 7.78 -6.06 14.24
CA GLU A 294 8.32 -4.76 14.65
C GLU A 294 7.46 -3.60 14.13
N ARG A 295 7.33 -2.56 14.97
CA ARG A 295 6.68 -1.28 14.61
C ARG A 295 5.27 -1.45 14.04
N GLY A 296 4.43 -2.27 14.66
CA GLY A 296 3.01 -2.37 14.29
C GLY A 296 2.32 -1.01 14.37
N TRP A 297 1.13 -0.89 13.78
CA TRP A 297 0.41 0.38 13.73
C TRP A 297 -1.09 0.15 13.72
N ARG A 298 -1.87 1.09 14.25
CA ARG A 298 -3.33 1.17 14.12
C ARG A 298 -3.80 2.62 14.10
N PHE A 299 -4.97 2.88 13.51
CA PHE A 299 -5.63 4.18 13.60
C PHE A 299 -5.97 4.54 15.05
N SER A 300 -6.05 5.83 15.36
CA SER A 300 -6.45 6.35 16.66
C SER A 300 -7.09 7.74 16.55
N GLY A 301 -8.39 7.83 16.82
CA GLY A 301 -9.09 9.12 16.93
C GLY A 301 -9.24 9.89 15.61
N ASP A 302 -9.27 11.22 15.70
CA ASP A 302 -9.18 12.13 14.56
C ASP A 302 -7.71 12.50 14.38
N GLU A 303 -7.18 12.20 13.20
CA GLU A 303 -5.77 12.32 12.86
C GLU A 303 -5.59 13.46 11.84
N SER A 304 -6.46 14.47 11.88
CA SER A 304 -6.32 15.69 11.09
C SER A 304 -5.44 16.73 11.79
N PHE A 305 -4.72 17.53 11.01
CA PHE A 305 -3.92 18.64 11.53
C PHE A 305 -4.83 19.83 11.82
N SER A 306 -5.15 20.03 13.10
CA SER A 306 -5.88 21.22 13.56
C SER A 306 -4.90 22.37 13.86
N ALA A 307 -5.30 23.61 13.54
CA ALA A 307 -4.47 24.80 13.74
C ALA A 307 -4.10 25.11 15.21
N ALA A 308 -4.62 24.33 16.17
CA ALA A 308 -4.45 24.55 17.60
C ALA A 308 -3.30 23.74 18.23
N GLU A 309 -2.68 22.81 17.51
CA GLU A 309 -1.57 22.00 18.05
C GLU A 309 -0.22 22.70 17.83
N GLN A 310 0.41 23.18 18.91
CA GLN A 310 1.59 24.07 18.85
C GLN A 310 2.95 23.37 19.08
N SER A 311 3.04 22.05 18.92
CA SER A 311 4.31 21.31 19.10
C SER A 311 4.71 20.55 17.84
N SER A 312 5.99 20.60 17.47
CA SER A 312 6.56 19.75 16.43
C SER A 312 6.31 18.27 16.76
N GLN A 313 5.68 17.53 15.85
CA GLN A 313 5.33 16.13 16.05
C GLN A 313 6.32 15.23 15.29
N ALA A 314 6.74 14.15 15.95
CA ALA A 314 7.54 13.11 15.32
C ALA A 314 6.64 12.16 14.55
N ASP A 315 6.91 12.01 13.25
CA ASP A 315 6.12 11.16 12.39
C ASP A 315 6.95 9.95 11.91
N ALA A 316 6.90 8.92 12.75
CA ALA A 316 7.39 7.58 12.49
C ALA A 316 6.24 6.58 12.24
N GLY A 317 5.06 7.08 11.84
CA GLY A 317 3.79 6.40 12.11
C GLY A 317 3.36 6.57 13.58
N VAL A 318 3.66 7.73 14.17
CA VAL A 318 3.38 8.06 15.59
C VAL A 318 2.51 9.32 15.73
N ALA A 319 2.56 10.23 14.76
CA ALA A 319 1.73 11.44 14.77
C ALA A 319 0.28 11.14 14.32
N LEU A 320 0.14 10.23 13.37
CA LEU A 320 -1.13 9.63 12.98
C LEU A 320 -1.05 8.19 13.48
N GLY A 321 -1.90 7.80 14.42
CA GLY A 321 -2.05 6.44 14.93
C GLY A 321 -1.16 6.05 16.09
N VAL A 322 -1.30 4.78 16.50
CA VAL A 322 -0.59 4.20 17.65
C VAL A 322 0.33 3.08 17.18
N VAL A 323 1.59 3.12 17.59
CA VAL A 323 2.53 2.03 17.36
C VAL A 323 2.18 0.86 18.26
N VAL A 324 1.98 -0.31 17.65
CA VAL A 324 1.69 -1.58 18.33
C VAL A 324 2.98 -2.38 18.48
N GLU A 325 3.28 -2.83 19.70
CA GLU A 325 4.42 -3.70 19.96
C GLU A 325 4.20 -5.10 19.38
N GLY A 326 5.21 -5.61 18.70
CA GLY A 326 5.20 -6.94 18.10
C GLY A 326 5.83 -8.00 19.01
N LYS A 327 5.59 -9.27 18.70
CA LYS A 327 6.30 -10.38 19.33
C LYS A 327 7.71 -10.52 18.74
N VAL A 328 8.72 -10.24 19.57
CA VAL A 328 10.13 -10.45 19.23
C VAL A 328 10.46 -11.94 19.33
N LYS A 329 11.16 -12.49 18.33
CA LYS A 329 11.68 -13.85 18.41
C LYS A 329 12.85 -13.88 19.40
N PRO A 330 12.92 -14.86 20.32
CA PRO A 330 14.05 -14.96 21.22
C PRO A 330 15.34 -15.14 20.41
N ASP A 331 16.37 -14.36 20.75
CA ASP A 331 17.67 -14.47 20.13
C ASP A 331 18.14 -15.93 20.15
N LYS A 332 18.59 -16.44 19.00
CA LYS A 332 19.46 -17.62 18.98
C LYS A 332 20.79 -17.21 19.59
N VAL A 333 20.87 -17.21 20.92
CA VAL A 333 22.09 -16.92 21.68
C VAL A 333 23.21 -17.82 21.17
N SER A 334 24.19 -17.24 20.47
CA SER A 334 25.48 -17.89 20.25
C SER A 334 26.27 -17.83 21.55
N PRO A 335 26.81 -18.95 22.06
CA PRO A 335 27.42 -18.99 23.38
C PRO A 335 28.89 -18.58 23.29
N HIS A 336 29.23 -17.31 23.03
CA HIS A 336 30.60 -16.83 23.26
C HIS A 336 30.67 -15.31 23.44
N ARG A 337 30.68 -14.87 24.70
CA ARG A 337 31.72 -13.99 25.28
C ARG A 337 31.31 -13.59 26.70
N ALA A 338 31.76 -14.38 27.66
CA ALA A 338 31.95 -13.91 29.02
C ALA A 338 33.40 -13.45 29.21
N ALA A 339 33.56 -12.43 30.06
CA ALA A 339 34.79 -11.72 30.44
C ALA A 339 35.31 -10.75 29.37
N GLY A 340 35.31 -9.44 29.53
CA GLY A 340 35.13 -8.59 30.71
C GLY A 340 36.24 -7.54 30.66
N HIS A 341 35.95 -6.25 30.91
CA HIS A 341 36.88 -5.32 31.56
C HIS A 341 36.20 -3.98 31.87
N HIS A 342 36.73 -3.38 32.93
CA HIS A 342 36.24 -2.27 33.74
C HIS A 342 36.21 -0.90 33.06
N ARG A 343 35.34 -0.04 33.61
CA ARG A 343 35.48 1.41 33.88
C ARG A 343 36.46 2.20 33.01
N LEU A 344 35.96 3.20 32.30
CA LEU A 344 35.77 4.58 32.77
C LEU A 344 34.75 5.30 31.89
#